data_AF-A0A669C991-F1
#
_entry.id   AF-A0A669C991-F1
#
_cell.length_a   1.000
_cell.length_b   1.000
_cell.length_c   1.000
_cell.angle_alpha   90.00
_cell.angle_beta   90.00
_cell.angle_gamma   90.00
#
_symmetry.space_group_name_H-M   'P 1'
#
loop_
_entity.id
_entity.type
_entity.pdbx_description
1 polymer ?
#
loop_
_entity_poly.entity_id
_entity_poly.type
_entity_poly.pdbx_seq_one_letter_code
_entity_poly.pdbx_strand_id
1 'polypeptide(L)'
;MLLQDLISSWWSSNWADSLKREEKHMVQKIQKIFGHTADKYSMVLFTHGDQLEGTSMEEFLEESSDLQELVARCNGQYHVFNNKLKERIHFTDFIAEL
;
A
#
# COMPACT_ATOMS: atom_id res chain seq x y z
N MET A 1 -9.61 10.69 -31.80
CA MET A 1 -9.35 9.46 -31.02
C MET A 1 -8.92 8.40 -32.00
N LEU A 2 -7.63 8.05 -31.98
CA LEU A 2 -7.10 7.01 -32.85
C LEU A 2 -7.43 5.65 -32.23
N LEU A 3 -7.68 4.64 -33.07
CA LEU A 3 -8.02 3.28 -32.63
C LEU A 3 -6.94 2.69 -31.68
N GLN A 4 -5.70 3.17 -31.80
CA GLN A 4 -4.57 2.83 -30.93
C GLN A 4 -4.74 3.37 -29.50
N ASP A 5 -5.38 4.53 -29.31
CA ASP A 5 -5.64 5.12 -28.00
C ASP A 5 -6.66 4.27 -27.22
N LEU A 6 -7.65 3.72 -27.93
CA LEU A 6 -8.69 2.86 -27.34
C LEU A 6 -8.13 1.52 -26.86
N ILE A 7 -7.23 0.90 -27.63
CA ILE A 7 -6.58 -0.37 -27.25
C ILE A 7 -5.65 -0.15 -26.05
N SER A 8 -4.89 0.95 -26.06
CA SER A 8 -3.99 1.29 -24.95
C SER A 8 -4.76 1.57 -23.66
N SER A 9 -5.86 2.33 -23.74
CA SER A 9 -6.77 2.59 -22.63
C SER A 9 -7.40 1.30 -22.10
N TRP A 10 -7.84 0.42 -22.99
CA TRP A 10 -8.43 -0.87 -22.64
C TRP A 10 -7.44 -1.80 -21.94
N TRP A 11 -6.20 -1.91 -22.44
CA TRP A 11 -5.14 -2.66 -21.76
C TRP A 11 -4.80 -2.06 -20.40
N SER A 12 -4.65 -0.73 -20.32
CA SER A 12 -4.32 -0.07 -19.05
C SER A 12 -5.42 -0.32 -17.99
N SER A 13 -6.69 -0.24 -18.39
CA SER A 13 -7.83 -0.52 -17.50
C SER A 13 -7.87 -1.98 -17.08
N ASN A 14 -7.78 -2.91 -18.03
CA ASN A 14 -7.83 -4.35 -17.75
C ASN A 14 -6.62 -4.83 -16.91
N TRP A 15 -5.45 -4.23 -17.12
CA TRP A 15 -4.25 -4.52 -16.33
C TRP A 15 -4.39 -4.00 -14.90
N ALA A 16 -4.88 -2.78 -14.71
CA ALA A 16 -5.14 -2.22 -13.39
C ALA A 16 -6.15 -3.06 -12.60
N ASP A 17 -7.21 -3.53 -13.26
CA ASP A 17 -8.20 -4.41 -12.64
C ASP A 17 -7.63 -5.79 -12.30
N SER A 18 -6.72 -6.33 -13.11
CA SER A 18 -6.04 -7.60 -12.79
C SER A 18 -5.13 -7.46 -11.59
N LEU A 19 -4.33 -6.38 -11.53
CA LEU A 19 -3.43 -6.11 -10.40
C LEU A 19 -4.20 -5.99 -9.08
N LYS A 20 -5.26 -5.17 -9.06
CA LYS A 20 -6.12 -5.02 -7.86
C LYS A 20 -6.73 -6.34 -7.39
N ARG A 21 -7.11 -7.22 -8.33
CA ARG A 21 -7.62 -8.56 -7.99
C ARG A 21 -6.52 -9.45 -7.42
N GLU A 22 -5.32 -9.41 -7.97
CA GLU A 22 -4.17 -10.20 -7.51
C GLU A 22 -3.74 -9.77 -6.10
N GLU A 23 -3.65 -8.47 -5.84
CA GLU A 23 -3.36 -7.90 -4.51
C GLU A 23 -4.39 -8.35 -3.48
N LYS A 24 -5.69 -8.22 -3.78
CA LYS A 24 -6.77 -8.66 -2.89
C LYS A 24 -6.70 -10.17 -2.62
N HIS A 25 -6.37 -10.96 -3.62
CA HIS A 25 -6.21 -12.42 -3.48
C HIS A 25 -4.99 -12.79 -2.64
N MET A 26 -3.88 -12.05 -2.74
CA MET A 26 -2.72 -12.24 -1.86
C MET A 26 -3.05 -11.94 -0.41
N VAL A 27 -3.73 -10.82 -0.13
CA VAL A 27 -4.18 -10.47 1.23
C VAL A 27 -5.08 -11.58 1.81
N GLN A 28 -6.02 -12.09 1.02
CA GLN A 28 -6.87 -13.21 1.44
C GLN A 28 -6.08 -14.49 1.71
N LYS A 29 -5.04 -14.80 0.91
CA LYS A 29 -4.16 -15.95 1.14
C LYS A 29 -3.34 -15.80 2.42
N ILE A 30 -2.78 -14.62 2.67
CA ILE A 30 -2.03 -14.33 3.90
C ILE A 30 -2.95 -14.51 5.12
N GLN A 31 -4.17 -13.97 5.08
CA GLN A 31 -5.17 -14.15 6.14
C GLN A 31 -5.57 -15.63 6.32
N LYS A 32 -5.64 -16.41 5.24
CA LYS A 32 -5.95 -17.85 5.32
C LYS A 32 -4.80 -18.67 5.91
N ILE A 33 -3.55 -18.29 5.63
CA ILE A 33 -2.35 -19.00 6.10
C ILE A 33 -2.05 -18.67 7.56
N PHE A 34 -2.12 -17.39 7.92
CA PHE A 34 -1.69 -16.88 9.23
C PHE A 34 -2.87 -16.59 10.18
N GLY A 35 -4.12 -16.72 9.72
CA GLY A 35 -5.33 -16.43 10.48
C GLY A 35 -5.45 -14.94 10.84
N HIS A 36 -6.33 -14.59 11.77
CA HIS A 36 -6.39 -13.24 12.38
C HIS A 36 -5.14 -12.91 13.22
N THR A 37 -4.19 -13.84 13.33
CA THR A 37 -2.89 -13.59 13.95
C THR A 37 -1.96 -12.85 13.00
N ALA A 38 -2.16 -12.96 11.67
CA ALA A 38 -1.40 -12.21 10.66
C ALA A 38 -1.47 -10.70 10.93
N ASP A 39 -2.66 -10.24 11.29
CA ASP A 39 -3.00 -8.86 11.59
C ASP A 39 -2.15 -8.32 12.77
N LYS A 40 -1.73 -9.18 13.71
CA LYS A 40 -0.85 -8.82 14.84
C LYS A 40 0.62 -8.64 14.46
N TYR A 41 1.03 -9.17 13.32
CA TYR A 41 2.41 -9.12 12.82
C TYR A 41 2.53 -8.33 11.51
N SER A 42 1.43 -7.71 11.06
CA SER A 42 1.37 -6.97 9.80
C SER A 42 1.31 -5.48 10.07
N MET A 43 2.01 -4.71 9.25
CA MET A 43 2.07 -3.25 9.29
C MET A 43 1.66 -2.69 7.92
N VAL A 44 1.01 -1.53 7.92
CA VAL A 44 0.67 -0.82 6.67
C VAL A 44 1.87 0.02 6.19
N LEU A 45 2.35 -0.22 4.98
CA LEU A 45 3.40 0.58 4.36
C LEU A 45 2.79 1.60 3.39
N PHE A 46 2.85 2.88 3.75
CA PHE A 46 2.52 3.98 2.86
C PHE A 46 3.79 4.36 2.08
N THR A 47 3.74 4.26 0.76
CA THR A 47 4.83 4.72 -0.11
C THR A 47 4.53 6.11 -0.63
N HIS A 48 5.54 6.80 -1.15
CA HIS A 48 5.42 8.17 -1.67
C HIS A 48 5.05 9.20 -0.59
N GLY A 49 5.50 9.00 0.65
CA GLY A 49 5.30 9.98 1.73
C GLY A 49 5.89 11.37 1.41
N ASP A 50 6.80 11.45 0.45
CA ASP A 50 7.32 12.71 -0.10
C ASP A 50 6.30 13.55 -0.89
N GLN A 51 5.12 13.01 -1.16
CA GLN A 51 3.98 13.69 -1.80
C GLN A 51 2.95 14.20 -0.79
N LEU A 52 3.17 14.01 0.51
CA LEU A 52 2.27 14.56 1.53
C LEU A 52 2.35 16.11 1.61
N GLU A 53 3.24 16.77 0.88
CA GLU A 53 3.28 18.25 0.65
C GLU A 53 3.18 19.14 1.92
N GLY A 54 3.52 18.60 3.10
CA GLY A 54 3.45 19.30 4.38
C GLY A 54 2.28 18.86 5.28
N THR A 55 1.37 18.05 4.77
CA THR A 55 0.36 17.32 5.55
C THR A 55 1.02 16.17 6.30
N SER A 56 0.63 15.99 7.55
CA SER A 56 1.07 14.84 8.35
C SER A 56 0.38 13.55 7.90
N MET A 57 0.98 12.39 8.19
CA MET A 57 0.33 11.12 7.87
C MET A 57 -0.97 10.96 8.67
N GLU A 58 -0.98 11.49 9.90
CA GLU A 58 -2.11 11.47 10.81
C GLU A 58 -3.29 12.24 10.23
N GLU A 59 -3.06 13.45 9.70
CA GLU A 59 -4.08 14.24 8.99
C GLU A 59 -4.60 13.51 7.75
N PHE A 60 -3.73 12.85 6.98
CA PHE A 60 -4.13 12.07 5.81
C PHE A 60 -5.00 10.85 6.18
N LEU A 61 -4.72 10.18 7.30
CA LEU A 61 -5.58 9.10 7.82
C LEU A 61 -6.93 9.64 8.28
N GLU A 62 -7.00 10.85 8.84
CA GLU A 62 -8.26 11.48 9.26
C GLU A 62 -9.23 11.73 8.10
N GLU A 63 -8.71 11.89 6.89
CA GLU A 63 -9.53 12.12 5.69
C GLU A 63 -10.22 10.85 5.14
N SER A 64 -9.84 9.64 5.60
CA SER A 64 -10.38 8.38 5.06
C SER A 64 -10.65 7.32 6.14
N SER A 65 -11.94 7.04 6.34
CA SER A 65 -12.40 5.95 7.23
C SER A 65 -11.86 4.58 6.83
N ASP A 66 -11.70 4.33 5.53
CA ASP A 66 -11.21 3.06 5.01
C ASP A 66 -9.72 2.85 5.35
N LEU A 67 -8.92 3.93 5.30
CA LEU A 67 -7.52 3.89 5.72
C LEU A 67 -7.38 3.73 7.23
N GLN A 68 -8.25 4.38 8.01
CA GLN A 68 -8.30 4.18 9.46
C GLN A 68 -8.63 2.73 9.82
N GLU A 69 -9.61 2.12 9.15
CA GLU A 69 -9.94 0.71 9.36
C GLU A 69 -8.76 -0.19 9.00
N LEU A 70 -8.07 0.08 7.89
CA LEU A 70 -6.90 -0.68 7.47
C LEU A 70 -5.77 -0.64 8.53
N VAL A 71 -5.45 0.55 9.03
CA VAL A 71 -4.42 0.74 10.07
C VAL A 71 -4.86 0.13 11.40
N ALA A 72 -6.13 0.26 11.78
CA ALA A 72 -6.67 -0.33 13.00
C ALA A 72 -6.60 -1.87 12.97
N ARG A 73 -6.82 -2.48 11.82
CA ARG A 73 -6.64 -3.93 11.63
C ARG A 73 -5.19 -4.37 11.81
N CYS A 74 -4.22 -3.50 11.54
CA CYS A 74 -2.79 -3.74 11.76
C CYS A 74 -2.30 -3.25 13.14
N ASN A 75 -3.16 -3.25 14.17
CA ASN A 75 -2.85 -2.78 15.52
C ASN A 75 -2.32 -1.33 15.59
N GLY A 76 -2.67 -0.48 14.62
CA GLY A 76 -2.15 0.88 14.54
C GLY A 76 -0.73 0.97 13.96
N GLN A 77 -0.15 -0.13 13.50
CA GLN A 77 1.21 -0.14 12.93
C GLN A 77 1.17 0.32 11.48
N TYR A 78 1.87 1.42 11.20
CA TYR A 78 2.17 1.87 9.85
C TYR A 78 3.58 2.46 9.75
N HIS A 79 4.11 2.46 8.54
CA HIS A 79 5.35 3.16 8.20
C HIS A 79 5.14 3.98 6.93
N VAL A 80 5.76 5.16 6.88
CA VAL A 80 5.68 6.05 5.72
C VAL A 80 7.05 6.12 5.07
N PHE A 81 7.16 5.56 3.87
CA PHE A 81 8.37 5.55 3.09
C PHE A 81 8.45 6.81 2.22
N ASN A 82 9.45 7.64 2.46
CA ASN A 82 9.72 8.88 1.72
C ASN A 82 10.68 8.58 0.55
N ASN A 83 10.19 8.64 -0.69
CA ASN A 83 11.00 8.27 -1.87
C ASN A 83 12.04 9.35 -2.27
N LYS A 84 11.97 10.56 -1.70
CA LYS A 84 12.93 11.66 -1.97
C LYS A 84 14.12 11.65 -1.04
N LEU A 85 14.00 11.03 0.13
CA LEU A 85 15.14 10.72 0.98
C LEU A 85 15.97 9.63 0.28
N LYS A 86 16.90 10.07 -0.57
CA LYS A 86 18.03 9.27 -1.08
C LYS A 86 19.02 8.90 0.03
N GLU A 87 18.56 8.78 1.27
CA GLU A 87 19.38 8.15 2.28
C GLU A 87 19.34 6.66 2.00
N ARG A 88 20.53 6.08 1.92
CA ARG A 88 20.78 4.67 1.63
C ARG A 88 20.24 3.81 2.77
N ILE A 89 18.93 3.73 2.93
CA ILE A 89 18.35 2.63 3.69
C ILE A 89 18.42 1.47 2.71
N HIS A 90 19.51 0.71 2.83
CA HIS A 90 19.67 -0.51 2.05
C HIS A 90 18.41 -1.33 2.30
N PHE A 91 17.84 -1.94 1.26
CA PHE A 91 16.70 -2.86 1.37
C PHE A 91 16.84 -3.89 2.53
N THR A 92 18.06 -4.13 3.01
CA THR A 92 18.38 -4.94 4.18
C THR A 92 17.90 -4.39 5.52
N ASP A 93 17.85 -3.07 5.72
CA ASP A 93 17.47 -2.49 7.01
C ASP A 93 15.94 -2.56 7.20
N PHE A 94 15.18 -2.38 6.11
CA PHE A 94 13.72 -2.55 6.10
C PHE A 94 13.29 -4.01 6.36
N ILE A 95 14.07 -4.99 5.92
CA ILE A 95 13.82 -6.43 6.18
C ILE A 95 14.27 -6.83 7.59
N ALA A 96 15.16 -6.07 8.24
CA ALA A 96 15.66 -6.38 9.58
C ALA A 96 14.74 -5.90 10.72
N GLU A 97 13.82 -4.97 10.43
CA GLU A 97 12.83 -4.44 11.38
C GLU A 97 11.43 -5.05 11.26
N LEU A 98 11.20 -5.94 10.28
CA LEU A 98 10.01 -6.80 10.16
C LEU A 98 10.27 -8.17 10.81
#